data_AF-D3YF34-F1
#
_entry.id   AF-D3YF34-F1
#
_cell.length_a   1.000
_cell.length_b   1.000
_cell.length_c   1.000
_cell.angle_alpha   90.00
_cell.angle_beta   90.00
_cell.angle_gamma   90.00
#
_symmetry.space_group_name_H-M   'P 1'
#
loop_
_entity.id
_entity.type
_entity.pdbx_description
1 polymer ?
#
loop_
_entity_poly.entity_id
_entity_poly.type
_entity_poly.pdbx_seq_one_letter_code
_entity_poly.pdbx_strand_id
1 'polypeptide(L)'
;AIIQIDGVTVDLATVPYTDFEVTLDMQAGVLHRQFTVNGVRVQVDRFISVATKELADLRWSFTAIDGQTHDVQLTALIDGDVVNEDSNYDEKFWDVLDAEVTNDTAFLMTRTVPNPFGVPQFTVAAQQRFVSDLPAIDVVQEDKQVGNIFAGQVGAATQRIEKRVIVTTSRDYADDAAVKHATDTIFASIASATYDDLYDAHAAGWAERWEKADVQITG
;
A
#
# COMPACT_ATOMS: atom_id res chain seq x y z
N ALA A 1 2.88 4.37 4.76
CA ALA A 1 3.91 5.21 4.12
C ALA A 1 4.01 6.52 4.89
N ILE A 2 5.20 7.09 4.96
CA ILE A 2 5.49 8.36 5.63
C ILE A 2 5.76 9.39 4.54
N ILE A 3 5.17 10.57 4.63
CA ILE A 3 5.36 11.66 3.66
C ILE A 3 6.12 12.78 4.36
N GLN A 4 7.10 13.37 3.70
CA GLN A 4 7.76 14.60 4.14
C GLN A 4 7.66 15.65 3.03
N ILE A 5 7.36 16.89 3.40
CA ILE A 5 7.27 18.05 2.49
C ILE A 5 8.13 19.17 3.10
N ASP A 6 9.14 19.63 2.37
CA ASP A 6 10.13 20.63 2.82
C ASP A 6 10.76 20.29 4.18
N GLY A 7 11.07 19.00 4.38
CA GLY A 7 11.64 18.47 5.61
C GLY A 7 10.66 18.30 6.77
N VAL A 8 9.38 18.67 6.61
CA VAL A 8 8.34 18.47 7.62
C VAL A 8 7.65 17.13 7.37
N THR A 9 7.66 16.24 8.38
CA THR A 9 6.89 14.99 8.31
C THR A 9 5.40 15.28 8.43
N VAL A 10 4.64 14.81 7.45
CA VAL A 10 3.19 15.00 7.38
C VAL A 10 2.50 14.08 8.37
N ASP A 11 2.09 14.64 9.49
CA ASP A 11 1.15 14.07 10.44
C ASP A 11 -0.08 14.97 10.50
N LEU A 12 -1.21 14.52 9.95
CA LEU A 12 -2.44 15.31 9.87
C LEU A 12 -3.08 15.58 11.24
N ALA A 13 -2.62 14.92 12.31
CA ALA A 13 -3.06 15.25 13.67
C ALA A 13 -2.40 16.53 14.21
N THR A 14 -1.23 16.90 13.68
CA THR A 14 -0.39 17.98 14.23
C THR A 14 -0.02 19.06 13.23
N VAL A 15 0.08 18.72 11.94
CA VAL A 15 0.42 19.64 10.85
C VAL A 15 -0.83 20.33 10.31
N PRO A 16 -0.84 21.67 10.14
CA PRO A 16 -1.94 22.36 9.48
C PRO A 16 -2.14 21.91 8.04
N TYR A 17 -3.40 21.71 7.64
CA TYR A 17 -3.77 21.32 6.29
C TYR A 17 -5.03 22.04 5.80
N THR A 18 -5.25 22.06 4.48
CA THR A 18 -6.47 22.55 3.83
C THR A 18 -6.97 21.54 2.78
N ASP A 19 -8.12 21.82 2.15
CA ASP A 19 -8.70 21.01 1.07
C ASP A 19 -8.80 19.50 1.36
N PHE A 20 -9.12 19.17 2.61
CA PHE A 20 -9.23 17.79 3.05
C PHE A 20 -10.51 17.15 2.53
N GLU A 21 -10.36 15.99 1.92
CA GLU A 21 -11.47 15.16 1.45
C GLU A 21 -11.12 13.69 1.64
N VAL A 22 -12.10 12.89 2.08
CA VAL A 22 -12.03 11.43 2.07
C VAL A 22 -13.33 10.92 1.46
N THR A 23 -13.20 10.17 0.38
CA THR A 23 -14.34 9.66 -0.39
C THR A 23 -14.16 8.18 -0.62
N LEU A 24 -15.14 7.39 -0.20
CA LEU A 24 -15.25 5.98 -0.59
C LEU A 24 -16.16 5.90 -1.81
N ASP A 25 -15.57 5.65 -2.97
CA ASP A 25 -16.34 5.28 -4.16
C ASP A 25 -16.81 3.83 -4.00
N MET A 26 -18.06 3.65 -3.58
CA MET A 26 -18.65 2.32 -3.42
C MET A 26 -18.90 1.64 -4.77
N GLN A 27 -19.06 2.40 -5.85
CA GLN A 27 -19.32 1.85 -7.18
C GLN A 27 -18.07 1.19 -7.75
N ALA A 28 -16.92 1.85 -7.64
CA ALA A 28 -15.64 1.33 -8.08
C ALA A 28 -14.89 0.55 -7.00
N GLY A 29 -15.24 0.71 -5.72
CA GLY A 29 -14.57 0.06 -4.58
C GLY A 29 -13.24 0.69 -4.17
N VAL A 30 -13.08 1.99 -4.39
CA VAL A 30 -11.81 2.72 -4.24
C VAL A 30 -11.93 3.76 -3.12
N LEU A 31 -10.90 3.85 -2.29
CA LEU A 31 -10.79 4.91 -1.28
C LEU A 31 -9.89 6.02 -1.81
N HIS A 32 -10.46 7.22 -1.88
CA HIS A 32 -9.77 8.45 -2.23
C HIS A 32 -9.54 9.28 -0.98
N ARG A 33 -8.35 9.85 -0.86
CA ARG A 33 -8.04 10.85 0.16
C ARG A 33 -7.24 11.99 -0.46
N GLN A 34 -7.61 13.21 -0.16
CA GLN A 34 -6.89 14.42 -0.55
C GLN A 34 -6.67 15.35 0.64
N PHE A 35 -5.56 16.07 0.63
CA PHE A 35 -5.30 17.21 1.50
C PHE A 35 -4.18 18.07 0.92
N THR A 36 -4.06 19.30 1.37
CA THR A 36 -2.95 20.21 1.03
C THR A 36 -2.15 20.52 2.29
N VAL A 37 -0.83 20.33 2.24
CA VAL A 37 0.12 20.70 3.30
C VAL A 37 1.28 21.46 2.67
N ASN A 38 1.67 22.59 3.28
CA ASN A 38 2.79 23.43 2.81
C ASN A 38 2.77 23.72 1.30
N GLY A 39 1.60 24.06 0.72
CA GLY A 39 1.49 24.38 -0.71
C GLY A 39 1.42 23.17 -1.65
N VAL A 40 1.63 21.94 -1.14
CA VAL A 40 1.55 20.70 -1.92
C VAL A 40 0.22 19.99 -1.67
N ARG A 41 -0.56 19.81 -2.73
CA ARG A 41 -1.71 18.90 -2.73
C ARG A 41 -1.22 17.46 -2.84
N VAL A 42 -1.65 16.65 -1.89
CA VAL A 42 -1.42 15.20 -1.86
C VAL A 42 -2.74 14.50 -2.11
N GLN A 43 -2.77 13.64 -3.12
CA GLN A 43 -3.89 12.73 -3.39
C GLN A 43 -3.40 11.30 -3.20
N VAL A 44 -4.21 10.47 -2.54
CA VAL A 44 -3.93 9.06 -2.29
C VAL A 44 -5.15 8.26 -2.71
N ASP A 45 -4.99 7.46 -3.75
CA ASP A 45 -5.97 6.47 -4.19
C ASP A 45 -5.51 5.09 -3.74
N ARG A 46 -6.42 4.26 -3.23
CA ARG A 46 -6.12 2.84 -2.99
C ARG A 46 -7.30 1.93 -3.24
N PHE A 47 -7.01 0.73 -3.72
CA PHE A 47 -7.98 -0.35 -3.84
C PHE A 47 -7.34 -1.71 -3.50
N ILE A 48 -8.17 -2.64 -3.03
CA ILE A 48 -7.81 -4.05 -2.91
C ILE A 48 -8.47 -4.77 -4.07
N SER A 49 -7.65 -5.29 -4.99
CA SER A 49 -8.14 -5.76 -6.28
C SER A 49 -9.12 -6.92 -6.12
N VAL A 50 -10.22 -6.85 -6.87
CA VAL A 50 -11.20 -7.94 -6.97
C VAL A 50 -10.92 -8.83 -8.17
N ALA A 51 -10.03 -8.40 -9.08
CA ALA A 51 -9.57 -9.16 -10.23
C ALA A 51 -8.32 -10.01 -9.89
N THR A 52 -7.41 -9.46 -9.09
CA THR A 52 -6.23 -10.16 -8.54
C THR A 52 -6.31 -10.12 -7.02
N LYS A 53 -6.76 -11.20 -6.38
CA LYS A 53 -7.19 -11.20 -4.97
C LYS A 53 -6.08 -10.82 -3.98
N GLU A 54 -4.84 -11.09 -4.35
CA GLU A 54 -3.64 -10.87 -3.55
C GLU A 54 -3.10 -9.43 -3.68
N LEU A 55 -3.59 -8.65 -4.65
CA LEU A 55 -3.08 -7.32 -4.98
C LEU A 55 -3.80 -6.22 -4.18
N ALA A 56 -3.03 -5.44 -3.44
CA ALA A 56 -3.39 -4.09 -3.01
C ALA A 56 -2.60 -3.08 -3.84
N ASP A 57 -3.29 -2.10 -4.42
CA ASP A 57 -2.65 -1.03 -5.21
C ASP A 57 -2.92 0.33 -4.56
N LEU A 58 -1.88 1.16 -4.49
CA LEU A 58 -1.91 2.47 -3.87
C LEU A 58 -1.15 3.45 -4.76
N ARG A 59 -1.72 4.62 -5.01
CA ARG A 59 -1.08 5.68 -5.80
C ARG A 59 -1.10 7.00 -5.06
N TRP A 60 0.08 7.57 -4.85
CA TRP A 60 0.25 8.95 -4.40
C TRP A 60 0.44 9.86 -5.61
N SER A 61 -0.25 10.99 -5.61
CA SER A 61 -0.03 12.08 -6.55
C SER A 61 0.30 13.36 -5.76
N PHE A 62 1.40 14.01 -6.13
CA PHE A 62 1.88 15.24 -5.51
C PHE A 62 1.86 16.38 -6.53
N THR A 63 1.25 17.50 -6.17
CA THR A 63 1.17 18.69 -7.03
C THR A 63 1.35 19.95 -6.19
N ALA A 64 2.32 20.80 -6.52
CA ALA A 64 2.43 22.12 -5.91
C ALA A 64 1.34 23.04 -6.48
N ILE A 65 0.52 23.64 -5.61
CA ILE A 65 -0.64 24.46 -6.00
C ILE A 65 -0.48 25.94 -5.65
N ASP A 66 0.65 26.33 -5.04
CA ASP A 66 0.96 27.70 -4.65
C ASP A 66 1.92 28.42 -5.62
N GLY A 67 2.35 27.73 -6.68
CA GLY A 67 3.28 28.26 -7.69
C GLY A 67 4.76 28.12 -7.34
N GLN A 68 5.11 27.43 -6.25
CA GLN A 68 6.48 27.15 -5.84
C GLN A 68 6.87 25.69 -6.17
N THR A 69 8.16 25.39 -6.00
CA THR A 69 8.68 24.03 -6.05
C THR A 69 8.99 23.58 -4.62
N HIS A 70 8.57 22.37 -4.27
CA HIS A 70 8.75 21.81 -2.93
C HIS A 70 9.56 20.51 -2.99
N ASP A 71 10.35 20.26 -1.95
CA ASP A 71 11.03 18.97 -1.78
C ASP A 71 10.04 17.99 -1.14
N VAL A 72 9.78 16.86 -1.82
CA VAL A 72 8.87 15.81 -1.35
C VAL A 72 9.62 14.50 -1.21
N GLN A 73 9.38 13.81 -0.10
CA GLN A 73 9.84 12.44 0.15
C GLN A 73 8.67 11.53 0.53
N LEU A 74 8.64 10.32 -0.03
CA LEU A 74 7.75 9.24 0.37
C LEU A 74 8.59 8.03 0.83
N THR A 75 8.43 7.64 2.10
CA THR A 75 8.96 6.38 2.64
C THR A 75 7.85 5.33 2.63
N ALA A 76 7.94 4.37 1.71
CA ALA A 76 6.95 3.32 1.51
C ALA A 76 7.39 2.01 2.20
N LEU A 77 6.68 1.65 3.28
CA LEU A 77 7.05 0.55 4.18
C LEU A 77 6.09 -0.64 4.07
N ILE A 78 6.62 -1.83 4.31
CA ILE A 78 5.90 -2.96 4.90
C ILE A 78 6.36 -3.02 6.36
N ASP A 79 5.40 -2.94 7.28
CA ASP A 79 5.66 -2.90 8.72
C ASP A 79 5.06 -4.15 9.38
N GLY A 80 5.95 -5.04 9.84
CA GLY A 80 5.58 -6.25 10.58
C GLY A 80 5.47 -6.03 12.09
N ASP A 81 5.79 -4.83 12.61
CA ASP A 81 5.69 -4.53 14.04
C ASP A 81 4.29 -4.04 14.44
N VAL A 82 3.27 -4.73 13.93
CA VAL A 82 1.87 -4.46 14.23
C VAL A 82 1.39 -5.26 15.44
N VAL A 83 0.50 -4.65 16.22
CA VAL A 83 -0.15 -5.28 17.38
C VAL A 83 -1.65 -5.26 17.20
N ASN A 84 -2.32 -6.26 17.75
CA ASN A 84 -3.77 -6.27 17.83
C ASN A 84 -4.17 -5.45 19.07
N GLU A 85 -5.02 -4.44 18.89
CA GLU A 85 -5.53 -3.61 20.00
C GLU A 85 -6.17 -4.46 21.10
N ASP A 86 -6.91 -5.52 20.71
CA ASP A 86 -7.60 -6.44 21.62
C ASP A 86 -6.73 -7.61 22.11
N SER A 87 -5.40 -7.48 22.12
CA SER A 87 -4.54 -8.54 22.65
C SER A 87 -4.76 -8.70 24.15
N ASN A 88 -5.00 -9.94 24.62
CA ASN A 88 -5.27 -10.19 26.04
C ASN A 88 -4.05 -9.92 26.95
N TYR A 89 -2.83 -9.89 26.40
CA TYR A 89 -1.58 -9.92 27.17
C TYR A 89 -0.49 -8.96 26.64
N ASP A 90 -0.83 -7.94 25.85
CA ASP A 90 0.14 -7.04 25.16
C ASP A 90 1.20 -7.82 24.35
N GLU A 91 0.84 -9.00 23.85
CA GLU A 91 1.73 -9.91 23.13
C GLU A 91 1.77 -9.57 21.64
N LYS A 92 2.98 -9.51 21.08
CA LYS A 92 3.18 -9.41 19.63
C LYS A 92 2.92 -10.78 19.00
N PHE A 93 2.03 -10.81 18.00
CA PHE A 93 1.59 -12.06 17.38
C PHE A 93 2.48 -12.54 16.25
N TRP A 94 3.47 -11.77 15.79
CA TRP A 94 4.21 -12.05 14.55
C TRP A 94 5.73 -12.13 14.76
N ASP A 95 6.30 -13.24 14.28
CA ASP A 95 7.74 -13.44 14.10
C ASP A 95 8.11 -13.18 12.64
N VAL A 96 9.22 -12.48 12.41
CA VAL A 96 9.78 -12.29 11.06
C VAL A 96 10.57 -13.54 10.67
N LEU A 97 10.25 -14.11 9.51
CA LEU A 97 10.93 -15.29 8.96
C LEU A 97 11.98 -14.92 7.92
N ASP A 98 11.68 -13.91 7.09
CA ASP A 98 12.53 -13.49 5.99
C ASP A 98 12.23 -12.03 5.62
N ALA A 99 13.25 -11.30 5.19
CA ALA A 99 13.19 -9.89 4.84
C ALA A 99 14.22 -9.58 3.75
N GLU A 100 13.76 -9.02 2.64
CA GLU A 100 14.62 -8.67 1.50
C GLU A 100 14.25 -7.26 1.02
N VAL A 101 15.26 -6.47 0.66
CA VAL A 101 15.03 -5.16 0.05
C VAL A 101 16.07 -4.87 -1.02
N THR A 102 15.61 -4.27 -2.11
CA THR A 102 16.41 -3.62 -3.14
C THR A 102 15.80 -2.27 -3.45
N ASN A 103 16.39 -1.49 -4.35
CA ASN A 103 15.84 -0.19 -4.74
C ASN A 103 14.43 -0.28 -5.37
N ASP A 104 14.07 -1.43 -5.94
CA ASP A 104 12.84 -1.59 -6.72
C ASP A 104 11.77 -2.45 -6.02
N THR A 105 12.15 -3.19 -4.96
CA THR A 105 11.25 -4.10 -4.25
C THR A 105 11.60 -4.20 -2.77
N ALA A 106 10.59 -4.45 -1.94
CA ALA A 106 10.79 -4.90 -0.57
C ALA A 106 9.85 -6.07 -0.25
N PHE A 107 10.35 -7.07 0.46
CA PHE A 107 9.67 -8.30 0.82
C PHE A 107 9.80 -8.54 2.31
N LEU A 108 8.69 -8.91 2.96
CA LEU A 108 8.66 -9.33 4.35
C LEU A 108 7.76 -10.57 4.48
N MET A 109 8.32 -11.62 5.08
CA MET A 109 7.57 -12.80 5.46
C MET A 109 7.49 -12.88 6.98
N THR A 110 6.27 -13.00 7.49
CA THR A 110 5.99 -13.12 8.91
C THR A 110 5.18 -14.37 9.20
N ARG A 111 5.26 -14.88 10.43
CA ARG A 111 4.46 -16.00 10.90
C ARG A 111 3.88 -15.72 12.27
N THR A 112 2.65 -16.16 12.49
CA THR A 112 2.03 -16.06 13.81
C THR A 112 2.82 -16.87 14.85
N VAL A 113 3.05 -16.34 16.04
CA VAL A 113 3.79 -17.05 17.12
C VAL A 113 3.19 -18.42 17.46
N PRO A 114 3.99 -19.39 17.95
CA PRO A 114 3.49 -20.68 18.38
C PRO A 114 2.44 -20.56 19.49
N ASN A 115 1.45 -21.45 19.50
CA ASN A 115 0.44 -21.52 20.54
C ASN A 115 0.28 -22.95 21.08
N PRO A 116 -0.07 -23.14 22.37
CA PRO A 116 -0.23 -24.46 22.97
C PRO A 116 -1.61 -25.11 22.67
N PHE A 117 -2.46 -24.48 21.87
CA PHE A 117 -3.85 -24.88 21.65
C PHE A 117 -4.05 -25.78 20.42
N GLY A 118 -2.96 -26.10 19.70
CA GLY A 118 -3.02 -26.91 18.48
C GLY A 118 -3.63 -26.18 17.29
N VAL A 119 -3.72 -24.85 17.35
CA VAL A 119 -4.15 -24.01 16.21
C VAL A 119 -2.97 -23.84 15.25
N PRO A 120 -3.16 -23.97 13.92
CA PRO A 120 -2.10 -23.76 12.95
C PRO A 120 -1.45 -22.39 13.10
N GLN A 121 -0.14 -22.32 12.86
CA GLN A 121 0.52 -21.03 12.59
C GLN A 121 0.26 -20.62 11.15
N PHE A 122 0.11 -19.32 10.92
CA PHE A 122 -0.11 -18.75 9.59
C PHE A 122 1.11 -17.95 9.16
N THR A 123 1.65 -18.24 7.97
CA THR A 123 2.66 -17.42 7.31
C THR A 123 1.95 -16.41 6.40
N VAL A 124 2.41 -15.18 6.41
CA VAL A 124 2.03 -14.12 5.47
C VAL A 124 3.29 -13.60 4.81
N ALA A 125 3.33 -13.61 3.47
CA ALA A 125 4.36 -12.93 2.70
C ALA A 125 3.75 -11.71 2.03
N ALA A 126 4.38 -10.56 2.22
CA ALA A 126 4.04 -9.33 1.55
C ALA A 126 5.25 -8.84 0.76
N GLN A 127 5.03 -8.51 -0.51
CA GLN A 127 6.06 -7.88 -1.33
C GLN A 127 5.49 -6.65 -2.00
N GLN A 128 6.27 -5.59 -2.03
CA GLN A 128 5.93 -4.34 -2.70
C GLN A 128 6.85 -4.10 -3.90
N ARG A 129 6.29 -3.58 -4.99
CA ARG A 129 7.01 -3.02 -6.15
C ARG A 129 6.40 -1.69 -6.54
N PHE A 130 7.14 -0.91 -7.33
CA PHE A 130 6.80 0.49 -7.59
C PHE A 130 6.83 0.87 -9.07
N VAL A 131 6.00 1.83 -9.43
CA VAL A 131 6.11 2.64 -10.66
C VAL A 131 6.11 4.09 -10.21
N SER A 132 7.18 4.84 -10.50
CA SER A 132 7.33 6.19 -9.95
C SER A 132 7.95 7.18 -10.92
N ASP A 133 7.45 8.41 -10.87
CA ASP A 133 8.06 9.57 -11.51
C ASP A 133 9.25 10.13 -10.69
N LEU A 134 9.30 9.82 -9.39
CA LEU A 134 10.38 10.21 -8.48
C LEU A 134 11.41 9.07 -8.35
N PRO A 135 12.71 9.38 -8.28
CA PRO A 135 13.73 8.35 -8.11
C PRO A 135 13.67 7.72 -6.72
N ALA A 136 13.92 6.41 -6.65
CA ALA A 136 14.30 5.76 -5.40
C ALA A 136 15.68 6.26 -4.98
N ILE A 137 15.79 6.79 -3.77
CA ILE A 137 17.04 7.37 -3.23
C ILE A 137 17.69 6.48 -2.17
N ASP A 138 16.89 5.63 -1.50
CA ASP A 138 17.37 4.77 -0.43
C ASP A 138 16.36 3.64 -0.14
N VAL A 139 16.75 2.72 0.74
CA VAL A 139 15.94 1.61 1.25
C VAL A 139 15.83 1.65 2.77
N VAL A 140 14.78 1.04 3.30
CA VAL A 140 14.63 0.77 4.74
C VAL A 140 14.79 -0.73 4.94
N GLN A 141 15.69 -1.13 5.84
CA GLN A 141 15.84 -2.51 6.29
C GLN A 141 16.12 -2.52 7.79
N GLU A 142 15.08 -2.81 8.56
CA GLU A 142 15.11 -2.96 10.01
C GLU A 142 14.56 -4.34 10.40
N ASP A 143 14.67 -4.72 11.67
CA ASP A 143 14.32 -6.06 12.16
C ASP A 143 12.90 -6.52 11.75
N LYS A 144 11.95 -5.57 11.65
CA LYS A 144 10.54 -5.84 11.34
C LYS A 144 9.95 -4.96 10.26
N GLN A 145 10.77 -4.12 9.63
CA GLN A 145 10.31 -3.16 8.64
C GLN A 145 11.22 -3.20 7.43
N VAL A 146 10.61 -3.21 6.25
CA VAL A 146 11.32 -3.09 4.98
C VAL A 146 10.64 -2.03 4.13
N GLY A 147 11.41 -1.32 3.29
CA GLY A 147 10.82 -0.28 2.47
C GLY A 147 11.73 0.41 1.49
N ASN A 148 11.14 1.34 0.76
CA ASN A 148 11.81 2.13 -0.28
C ASN A 148 11.53 3.61 -0.02
N ILE A 149 12.55 4.44 -0.22
CA ILE A 149 12.45 5.90 -0.06
C ILE A 149 12.56 6.54 -1.43
N PHE A 150 11.55 7.32 -1.79
CA PHE A 150 11.49 8.10 -3.02
C PHE A 150 11.54 9.57 -2.67
N ALA A 151 12.33 10.36 -3.39
CA ALA A 151 12.39 11.80 -3.14
C ALA A 151 12.66 12.59 -4.41
N GLY A 152 12.16 13.83 -4.45
CA GLY A 152 12.43 14.76 -5.53
C GLY A 152 11.67 16.05 -5.38
N GLN A 153 11.80 16.91 -6.39
CA GLN A 153 11.14 18.20 -6.45
C GLN A 153 9.78 18.11 -7.15
N VAL A 154 8.77 18.68 -6.52
CA VAL A 154 7.40 18.75 -7.04
C VAL A 154 7.04 20.20 -7.30
N GLY A 155 6.62 20.49 -8.54
CA GLY A 155 6.07 21.79 -8.95
C GLY A 155 4.62 21.66 -9.39
N ALA A 156 4.18 22.51 -10.32
CA ALA A 156 2.80 22.49 -10.85
C ALA A 156 2.46 21.20 -11.64
N ALA A 157 3.47 20.52 -12.19
CA ALA A 157 3.28 19.22 -12.84
C ALA A 157 3.21 18.11 -11.78
N THR A 158 2.16 17.29 -11.86
CA THR A 158 1.92 16.21 -10.89
C THR A 158 2.99 15.13 -11.00
N GLN A 159 3.57 14.74 -9.88
CA GLN A 159 4.48 13.59 -9.75
C GLN A 159 3.76 12.44 -9.06
N ARG A 160 3.94 11.22 -9.54
CA ARG A 160 3.24 10.03 -9.03
C ARG A 160 4.18 8.96 -8.50
N ILE A 161 3.69 8.25 -7.49
CA ILE A 161 4.29 7.01 -6.98
C ILE A 161 3.18 6.00 -6.83
N GLU A 162 3.24 4.92 -7.59
CA GLU A 162 2.38 3.74 -7.48
C GLU A 162 3.12 2.67 -6.68
N LYS A 163 2.45 2.10 -5.68
CA LYS A 163 2.91 0.96 -4.89
C LYS A 163 1.93 -0.18 -5.08
N ARG A 164 2.43 -1.24 -5.70
CA ARG A 164 1.72 -2.52 -5.84
C ARG A 164 2.21 -3.44 -4.74
N VAL A 165 1.29 -4.04 -3.99
CA VAL A 165 1.60 -5.00 -2.93
C VAL A 165 0.90 -6.32 -3.22
N ILE A 166 1.66 -7.40 -3.31
CA ILE A 166 1.11 -8.76 -3.34
C ILE A 166 1.21 -9.36 -1.94
N VAL A 167 0.10 -9.91 -1.45
CA VAL A 167 0.00 -10.60 -0.16
C VAL A 167 -0.46 -12.04 -0.37
N THR A 168 0.36 -13.01 0.02
CA THR A 168 0.05 -14.44 -0.03
C THR A 168 0.12 -15.06 1.36
N THR A 169 -0.60 -16.16 1.58
CA THR A 169 -0.71 -16.78 2.92
C THR A 169 -0.54 -18.29 2.88
N SER A 170 -0.05 -18.88 3.96
CA SER A 170 0.08 -20.35 4.10
C SER A 170 -1.26 -21.10 4.12
N ARG A 171 -2.40 -20.41 4.05
CA ARG A 171 -3.70 -21.08 3.88
C ARG A 171 -3.91 -21.58 2.45
N ASP A 172 -3.24 -20.94 1.50
CA ASP A 172 -3.41 -21.18 0.06
C ASP A 172 -2.26 -22.00 -0.53
N TYR A 173 -1.17 -22.19 0.22
CA TYR A 173 0.07 -22.84 -0.24
C TYR A 173 0.62 -23.80 0.82
N ALA A 174 1.30 -24.85 0.37
CA ALA A 174 1.73 -25.97 1.23
C ALA A 174 2.85 -25.63 2.22
N ASP A 175 3.76 -24.71 1.86
CA ASP A 175 4.91 -24.32 2.66
C ASP A 175 5.37 -22.89 2.32
N ASP A 176 6.33 -22.36 3.09
CA ASP A 176 6.82 -20.99 2.95
C ASP A 176 7.48 -20.73 1.58
N ALA A 177 8.14 -21.74 1.00
CA ALA A 177 8.77 -21.61 -0.31
C ALA A 177 7.71 -21.46 -1.40
N ALA A 178 6.61 -22.21 -1.31
CA ALA A 178 5.46 -22.08 -2.18
C ALA A 178 4.74 -20.74 -2.01
N VAL A 179 4.61 -20.23 -0.78
CA VAL A 179 4.07 -18.88 -0.50
C VAL A 179 4.91 -17.81 -1.19
N LYS A 180 6.24 -17.82 -1.00
CA LYS A 180 7.15 -16.85 -1.64
C LYS A 180 7.12 -16.96 -3.17
N HIS A 181 7.18 -18.18 -3.70
CA HIS A 181 7.13 -18.41 -5.14
C HIS A 181 5.82 -17.90 -5.76
N ALA A 182 4.69 -18.06 -5.07
CA ALA A 182 3.41 -17.54 -5.54
C ALA A 182 3.40 -16.01 -5.59
N THR A 183 3.97 -15.33 -4.60
CA THR A 183 4.13 -13.86 -4.59
C THR A 183 4.87 -13.38 -5.84
N ASP A 184 6.02 -13.99 -6.13
CA ASP A 184 6.82 -13.66 -7.32
C ASP A 184 6.06 -13.94 -8.62
N THR A 185 5.35 -15.07 -8.69
CA THR A 185 4.56 -15.47 -9.86
C THR A 185 3.42 -14.49 -10.15
N ILE A 186 2.71 -14.03 -9.11
CA ILE A 186 1.63 -13.06 -9.25
C ILE A 186 2.19 -11.72 -9.71
N PHE A 187 3.31 -11.26 -9.14
CA PHE A 187 3.97 -10.05 -9.63
C PHE A 187 4.38 -10.14 -11.10
N ALA A 188 4.93 -11.28 -11.52
CA ALA A 188 5.27 -11.51 -12.93
C ALA A 188 4.02 -11.44 -13.84
N SER A 189 2.87 -11.92 -13.37
CA SER A 189 1.61 -11.87 -14.15
C SER A 189 1.05 -10.46 -14.38
N ILE A 190 1.38 -9.50 -13.50
CA ILE A 190 0.93 -8.10 -13.60
C ILE A 190 2.05 -7.14 -14.04
N ALA A 191 3.22 -7.66 -14.39
CA ALA A 191 4.42 -6.84 -14.62
C ALA A 191 4.25 -5.84 -15.77
N SER A 192 3.46 -6.18 -16.80
CA SER A 192 3.20 -5.30 -17.94
C SER A 192 1.97 -4.41 -17.78
N ALA A 193 1.17 -4.59 -16.72
CA ALA A 193 -0.04 -3.80 -16.50
C ALA A 193 0.33 -2.39 -16.03
N THR A 194 -0.36 -1.38 -16.56
CA THR A 194 -0.35 -0.02 -16.03
C THR A 194 -1.28 0.07 -14.81
N TYR A 195 -1.20 1.18 -14.05
CA TYR A 195 -2.18 1.45 -13.00
C TYR A 195 -3.61 1.39 -13.53
N ASP A 196 -3.86 2.02 -14.69
CA ASP A 196 -5.20 2.12 -15.26
C ASP A 196 -5.72 0.72 -15.66
N ASP A 197 -4.86 -0.15 -16.20
CA ASP A 197 -5.25 -1.55 -16.48
C ASP A 197 -5.68 -2.31 -15.21
N LEU A 198 -4.96 -2.11 -14.10
CA LEU A 198 -5.25 -2.76 -12.81
C LEU A 198 -6.53 -2.19 -12.17
N TYR A 199 -6.71 -0.87 -12.25
CA TYR A 199 -7.90 -0.17 -11.79
C TYR A 199 -9.13 -0.58 -12.58
N ASP A 200 -9.07 -0.60 -13.92
CA ASP A 200 -10.20 -0.96 -14.78
C ASP A 200 -10.64 -2.40 -14.55
N ALA A 201 -9.68 -3.33 -14.40
CA ALA A 201 -9.99 -4.72 -14.04
C ALA A 201 -10.68 -4.83 -12.67
N HIS A 202 -10.24 -4.04 -11.68
CA HIS A 202 -10.89 -3.97 -10.37
C HIS A 202 -12.30 -3.38 -10.46
N ALA A 203 -12.47 -2.24 -11.13
CA ALA A 203 -13.75 -1.56 -11.27
C ALA A 203 -14.77 -2.41 -12.04
N ALA A 204 -14.35 -3.14 -13.08
CA ALA A 204 -15.19 -4.08 -13.79
C ALA A 204 -15.72 -5.20 -12.87
N GLY A 205 -14.87 -5.75 -12.00
CA GLY A 205 -15.28 -6.76 -11.03
C GLY A 205 -16.28 -6.23 -9.98
N TRP A 206 -16.22 -4.94 -9.65
CA TRP A 206 -17.24 -4.29 -8.82
C TRP A 206 -18.55 -4.03 -9.58
N ALA A 207 -18.48 -3.59 -10.83
CA ALA A 207 -19.66 -3.40 -11.67
C ALA A 207 -20.46 -4.70 -11.80
N GLU A 208 -19.80 -5.86 -11.96
CA GLU A 208 -20.47 -7.16 -11.99
C GLU A 208 -21.21 -7.51 -10.67
N ARG A 209 -20.72 -7.02 -9.53
CA ARG A 209 -21.37 -7.22 -8.23
C ARG A 209 -22.60 -6.33 -8.09
N TRP A 210 -22.48 -5.06 -8.47
CA TRP A 210 -23.58 -4.10 -8.47
C TRP A 210 -24.70 -4.54 -9.40
N GLU A 211 -24.40 -5.01 -10.62
CA GLU A 211 -25.41 -5.54 -11.54
C GLU A 211 -26.26 -6.67 -10.91
N LYS A 212 -25.69 -7.46 -10.00
CA LYS A 212 -26.38 -8.59 -9.36
C LYS A 212 -27.11 -8.21 -8.08
N ALA A 213 -26.72 -7.13 -7.41
CA ALA A 213 -27.08 -6.87 -6.02
C ALA A 213 -27.40 -5.41 -5.69
N ASP A 214 -27.50 -4.54 -6.70
CA ASP A 214 -27.92 -3.16 -6.50
C ASP A 214 -29.37 -3.09 -5.97
N VAL A 215 -29.60 -2.21 -5.01
CA VAL A 215 -30.91 -1.94 -4.42
C VAL A 215 -31.24 -0.48 -4.67
N GLN A 216 -32.02 -0.23 -5.73
CA GLN A 216 -32.41 1.11 -6.12
C GLN A 216 -33.53 1.63 -5.21
N ILE A 217 -33.27 2.78 -4.58
CA ILE A 217 -34.23 3.49 -3.74
C ILE A 217 -34.51 4.83 -4.40
N THR A 218 -35.76 5.08 -4.77
CA THR A 218 -36.22 6.40 -5.26
C THR A 218 -36.94 7.12 -4.13
N GLY A 219 -36.54 8.37 -3.87
CA GLY A 219 -37.19 9.30 -2.92
C GLY A 219 -38.00 10.37 -3.63
#